data_AF-A0A820IML5-F1
#
_entry.id   AF-A0A820IML5-F1
#
_cell.length_a   1.000
_cell.length_b   1.000
_cell.length_c   1.000
_cell.angle_alpha   90.00
_cell.angle_beta   90.00
_cell.angle_gamma   90.00
#
_symmetry.space_group_name_H-M   'P 1'
#
loop_
_entity.id
_entity.type
_entity.pdbx_description
1 polymer ?
#
loop_
_entity_poly.entity_id
_entity_poly.type
_entity_poly.pdbx_seq_one_letter_code
_entity_poly.pdbx_strand_id
1 'polypeptide(L)'
;FIPNDINRVLNFTQIHHLEITKENLFIGLLLQITNYLLELRSLKVHSLLLEDDSRDLNLKEISILYSIHLTSQIKKIYLRNLTNIKQIDFLMKFSPYLSFLKIDYLHNLDIPSILRQINHTNLNSLCFLCSNTG
;
A
#
# COMPACT_ATOMS: atom_id res chain seq x y z
N PHE A 1 22.01 5.57 -7.55
CA PHE A 1 22.29 7.02 -7.51
C PHE A 1 21.09 7.73 -8.10
N ILE A 2 20.31 8.42 -7.26
CA ILE A 2 19.26 9.32 -7.74
C ILE A 2 19.91 10.71 -7.83
N PRO A 3 19.79 11.45 -8.94
CA PRO A 3 20.36 12.79 -9.08
C PRO A 3 19.89 13.72 -7.93
N ASN A 4 20.80 14.51 -7.38
CA ASN A 4 20.56 15.43 -6.26
C ASN A 4 19.39 16.41 -6.48
N ASP A 5 19.02 16.64 -7.74
CA ASP A 5 17.92 17.55 -8.10
C ASP A 5 16.53 16.97 -7.78
N ILE A 6 16.36 15.65 -7.77
CA ILE A 6 15.09 15.01 -7.41
C ILE A 6 14.84 15.12 -5.89
N ASN A 7 15.88 14.96 -5.07
CA ASN A 7 15.77 15.16 -3.62
C ASN A 7 15.36 16.60 -3.28
N ARG A 8 15.80 17.59 -4.06
CA ARG A 8 15.38 18.98 -3.87
C ARG A 8 13.92 19.20 -4.25
N VAL A 9 13.46 18.68 -5.39
CA VAL A 9 12.06 18.85 -5.83
C VAL A 9 11.07 18.18 -4.86
N LEU A 10 11.41 17.00 -4.35
CA LEU A 10 10.60 16.28 -3.36
C LEU A 10 10.56 17.00 -1.99
N ASN A 11 11.61 17.74 -1.63
CA ASN A 11 11.62 18.56 -0.40
C ASN A 11 10.74 19.82 -0.50
N PHE A 12 10.39 20.29 -1.70
CA PHE A 12 9.58 21.51 -1.90
C PHE A 12 8.10 21.22 -2.21
N THR A 13 7.76 20.00 -2.63
CA THR A 13 6.38 19.63 -2.94
C THR A 13 5.84 18.66 -1.91
N GLN A 14 4.93 19.16 -1.07
CA GLN A 14 4.15 18.34 -0.15
C GLN A 14 3.17 17.47 -0.96
N ILE A 15 3.64 16.31 -1.41
CA ILE A 15 2.80 15.35 -2.13
C ILE A 15 1.96 14.58 -1.11
N HIS A 16 0.72 15.03 -0.92
CA HIS A 16 -0.24 14.36 -0.03
C HIS A 16 -1.01 13.23 -0.72
N HIS A 17 -1.07 13.22 -2.05
CA HIS A 17 -1.82 12.26 -2.85
C HIS A 17 -0.95 11.74 -3.99
N LEU A 18 -0.84 10.42 -4.09
CA LEU A 18 -0.10 9.75 -5.16
C LEU A 18 -0.98 8.72 -5.85
N GLU A 19 -1.04 8.77 -7.17
CA GLU A 19 -1.62 7.73 -8.01
C GLU A 19 -0.52 7.07 -8.85
N ILE A 20 -0.40 5.75 -8.72
CA ILE A 20 0.50 4.92 -9.51
C ILE A 20 -0.37 4.05 -10.41
N THR A 21 -0.41 4.40 -11.69
CA THR A 21 -1.22 3.71 -12.72
C THR A 21 -0.55 2.44 -13.25
N LYS A 22 0.72 2.22 -12.92
CA LYS A 22 1.49 1.04 -13.32
C LYS A 22 0.86 -0.24 -12.77
N GLU A 23 0.61 -1.18 -13.66
CA GLU A 23 0.23 -2.55 -13.31
C GLU A 23 1.42 -3.31 -12.69
N ASN A 24 1.10 -4.18 -11.74
CA ASN A 24 2.03 -5.07 -11.05
C ASN A 24 3.18 -4.29 -10.40
N LEU A 25 2.82 -3.30 -9.57
CA LEU A 25 3.80 -2.51 -8.83
C LEU A 25 4.50 -3.40 -7.80
N PHE A 26 5.81 -3.55 -7.95
CA PHE A 26 6.67 -4.23 -6.99
C PHE A 26 6.66 -3.52 -5.63
N ILE A 27 6.54 -4.29 -4.56
CA ILE A 27 6.54 -3.77 -3.19
C ILE A 27 7.83 -3.02 -2.85
N GLY A 28 8.99 -3.53 -3.25
CA GLY A 28 10.26 -2.83 -3.03
C GLY A 28 10.27 -1.42 -3.63
N LEU A 29 9.63 -1.22 -4.80
CA LEU A 29 9.49 0.09 -5.41
C LEU A 29 8.47 0.97 -4.66
N LEU A 30 7.35 0.39 -4.21
CA LEU A 30 6.37 1.12 -3.40
C LEU A 30 7.02 1.63 -2.10
N LEU A 31 7.73 0.77 -1.38
CA LEU A 31 8.45 1.12 -0.14
C LEU A 31 9.44 2.26 -0.38
N GLN A 32 10.21 2.21 -1.47
CA GLN A 32 11.13 3.28 -1.82
C GLN A 32 10.39 4.60 -2.06
N ILE A 33 9.36 4.61 -2.91
CA ILE A 33 8.58 5.80 -3.21
C ILE A 33 8.02 6.42 -1.92
N THR A 34 7.42 5.63 -1.05
CA THR A 34 6.81 6.17 0.18
C THR A 34 7.84 6.60 1.22
N ASN A 35 9.03 6.01 1.23
CA ASN A 35 10.13 6.47 2.07
C ASN A 35 10.65 7.86 1.65
N TYR A 36 10.37 8.30 0.41
CA TYR A 36 10.65 9.66 -0.05
C TYR A 36 9.47 10.62 0.14
N LEU A 37 8.25 10.12 0.31
CA LEU A 37 7.01 10.92 0.40
C LEU A 37 6.41 10.84 1.80
N LEU A 38 7.11 11.40 2.78
CA LEU A 38 6.75 11.28 4.21
C LEU A 38 5.40 11.92 4.57
N GLU A 39 4.95 12.91 3.78
CA GLU A 39 3.67 13.58 3.99
C GLU A 39 2.50 12.97 3.20
N LEU A 40 2.72 11.80 2.58
CA LEU A 40 1.71 11.11 1.80
C LEU A 40 0.55 10.67 2.70
N ARG A 41 -0.68 11.11 2.37
CA ARG A 41 -1.91 10.79 3.10
C ARG A 41 -2.80 9.80 2.35
N SER A 42 -2.68 9.77 1.04
CA SER A 42 -3.51 8.95 0.17
C SER A 42 -2.68 8.32 -0.94
N LEU A 43 -2.87 7.02 -1.13
CA LEU A 43 -2.19 6.24 -2.16
C LEU A 43 -3.23 5.53 -3.02
N LYS A 44 -3.15 5.69 -4.33
CA LYS A 44 -3.91 4.91 -5.31
C LYS A 44 -2.95 4.09 -6.15
N VAL A 45 -3.17 2.79 -6.22
CA VAL A 45 -2.31 1.84 -6.92
C VAL A 45 -3.18 0.97 -7.83
N HIS A 46 -2.72 0.70 -9.04
CA HIS A 46 -3.44 -0.20 -9.92
C HIS A 46 -3.44 -1.63 -9.37
N SER A 47 -2.27 -2.26 -9.25
CA SER A 47 -2.12 -3.58 -8.63
C SER A 47 -0.75 -3.68 -7.97
N LEU A 48 -0.66 -4.54 -6.96
CA LEU A 48 0.59 -4.82 -6.24
C LEU A 48 1.11 -6.20 -6.63
N LEU A 49 2.41 -6.30 -6.79
CA LEU A 49 3.09 -7.58 -6.97
C LEU A 49 3.90 -7.86 -5.70
N LEU A 50 3.41 -8.85 -4.94
CA LEU A 50 4.24 -9.57 -3.97
C LEU A 50 5.17 -10.45 -4.80
N GLU A 51 6.48 -10.21 -4.78
CA GLU A 51 7.42 -11.10 -5.46
C GLU A 51 7.33 -12.48 -4.81
N ASP A 52 6.84 -13.46 -5.57
CA ASP A 52 6.63 -14.87 -5.19
C ASP A 52 5.86 -15.09 -3.88
N ASP A 53 4.87 -15.98 -3.89
CA ASP A 53 4.03 -16.24 -2.70
C ASP A 53 4.82 -16.77 -1.47
N SER A 54 6.11 -17.05 -1.66
CA SER A 54 7.09 -17.57 -0.71
C SER A 54 8.20 -16.58 -0.30
N ARG A 55 8.32 -15.41 -0.93
CA ARG A 55 9.42 -14.49 -0.60
C ARG A 55 9.02 -13.61 0.58
N ASP A 56 9.59 -13.91 1.73
CA ASP A 56 9.61 -12.96 2.84
C ASP A 56 10.33 -11.67 2.39
N LEU A 57 9.87 -10.52 2.92
CA LEU A 57 10.55 -9.24 2.71
C LEU A 57 12.02 -9.37 3.09
N ASN A 58 12.92 -8.87 2.24
CA ASN A 58 14.34 -8.89 2.59
C ASN A 58 14.63 -7.90 3.75
N LEU A 59 15.78 -8.03 4.41
CA LEU A 59 16.13 -7.19 5.58
C LEU A 59 16.07 -5.69 5.29
N LYS A 60 16.40 -5.26 4.07
CA LYS A 60 16.33 -3.85 3.66
C LYS A 60 14.88 -3.39 3.56
N GLU A 61 14.01 -4.21 2.95
CA GLU A 61 12.58 -3.94 2.85
C GLU A 61 11.90 -3.93 4.22
N ILE A 62 12.29 -4.84 5.13
CA ILE A 62 11.82 -4.86 6.52
C ILE A 62 12.21 -3.54 7.23
N SER A 63 13.46 -3.09 7.07
CA SER A 63 13.94 -1.84 7.68
C SER A 63 13.18 -0.62 7.15
N ILE A 64 12.93 -0.56 5.83
CA ILE A 64 12.14 0.52 5.22
C ILE A 64 10.69 0.44 5.71
N LEU A 65 10.08 -0.74 5.72
CA LEU A 65 8.73 -0.94 6.22
C LEU A 65 8.58 -0.50 7.67
N TYR A 66 9.55 -0.82 8.53
CA TYR A 66 9.58 -0.35 9.92
C TYR A 66 9.67 1.18 10.00
N SER A 67 10.50 1.80 9.17
CA SER A 67 10.64 3.26 9.11
C SER A 67 9.34 3.93 8.64
N ILE A 68 8.69 3.36 7.63
CA ILE A 68 7.37 3.79 7.15
C ILE A 68 6.33 3.60 8.25
N HIS A 69 6.32 2.46 8.94
CA HIS A 69 5.37 2.20 10.02
C HIS A 69 5.40 3.29 11.11
N LEU A 70 6.60 3.79 11.44
CA LEU A 70 6.77 4.85 12.44
C LEU A 70 6.39 6.26 11.93
N THR A 71 6.48 6.51 10.62
CA THR A 71 6.42 7.87 10.06
C THR A 71 5.24 8.12 9.12
N SER A 72 4.62 7.04 8.62
CA SER A 72 3.59 7.09 7.60
C SER A 72 2.37 7.84 8.08
N GLN A 73 1.91 8.77 7.24
CA GLN A 73 0.64 9.47 7.42
C GLN A 73 -0.45 8.95 6.47
N ILE A 74 -0.21 7.81 5.81
CA ILE A 74 -1.14 7.24 4.85
C ILE A 74 -2.40 6.79 5.62
N LYS A 75 -3.54 7.38 5.26
CA LYS A 75 -4.85 7.06 5.85
C LYS A 75 -5.79 6.41 4.85
N LYS A 76 -5.51 6.59 3.54
CA LYS A 76 -6.38 6.11 2.46
C LYS A 76 -5.56 5.34 1.44
N ILE A 77 -5.98 4.12 1.17
CA ILE A 77 -5.45 3.29 0.09
C ILE A 77 -6.57 2.91 -0.85
N TYR A 78 -6.32 3.09 -2.15
CA TYR A 78 -7.18 2.66 -3.24
C TYR A 78 -6.39 1.64 -4.05
N LEU A 79 -6.83 0.39 -4.06
CA LEU A 79 -6.23 -0.67 -4.87
C LEU A 79 -7.21 -1.04 -5.98
N ARG A 80 -6.82 -0.89 -7.24
CA ARG A 80 -7.75 -1.19 -8.33
C ARG A 80 -7.99 -2.69 -8.47
N ASN A 81 -6.93 -3.49 -8.46
CA ASN A 81 -6.99 -4.92 -8.68
C ASN A 81 -6.26 -5.66 -7.56
N LEU A 82 -7.03 -6.40 -6.77
CA LEU A 82 -6.52 -7.32 -5.75
C LEU A 82 -6.46 -8.73 -6.34
N THR A 83 -5.24 -9.28 -6.41
CA THR A 83 -4.99 -10.62 -6.97
C THR A 83 -4.63 -11.65 -5.91
N ASN A 84 -4.22 -11.22 -4.71
CA ASN A 84 -3.84 -12.09 -3.61
C ASN A 84 -4.23 -11.47 -2.27
N ILE A 85 -4.87 -12.27 -1.41
CA ILE A 85 -5.32 -11.85 -0.08
C ILE A 85 -4.17 -11.36 0.83
N LYS A 86 -2.95 -11.90 0.67
CA LYS A 86 -1.75 -11.43 1.38
C LYS A 86 -1.41 -9.96 1.10
N GLN A 87 -1.89 -9.39 -0.02
CA GLN A 87 -1.69 -7.97 -0.33
C GLN A 87 -2.42 -7.10 0.69
N ILE A 88 -3.56 -7.56 1.23
CA ILE A 88 -4.27 -6.84 2.29
C ILE A 88 -3.40 -6.83 3.54
N ASP A 89 -2.90 -7.98 4.00
CA ASP A 89 -1.99 -8.06 5.16
C ASP A 89 -0.79 -7.13 5.01
N PHE A 90 -0.18 -7.10 3.83
CA PHE A 90 0.92 -6.20 3.54
C PHE A 90 0.48 -4.73 3.68
N LEU A 91 -0.65 -4.34 3.07
CA LEU A 91 -1.15 -2.96 3.11
C LEU A 91 -1.48 -2.52 4.54
N MET A 92 -2.00 -3.43 5.38
CA MET A 92 -2.26 -3.15 6.79
C MET A 92 -0.96 -2.89 7.58
N LYS A 93 0.08 -3.70 7.33
CA LYS A 93 1.40 -3.53 7.96
C LYS A 93 2.11 -2.26 7.46
N PHE A 94 1.97 -1.98 6.17
CA PHE A 94 2.53 -0.83 5.48
C PHE A 94 1.93 0.50 5.93
N SER A 95 0.66 0.51 6.32
CA SER A 95 -0.06 1.72 6.71
C SER A 95 -0.83 1.49 8.02
N PRO A 96 -0.18 1.54 9.19
CA PRO A 96 -0.82 1.22 10.47
C PRO A 96 -1.99 2.13 10.84
N TYR A 97 -2.01 3.36 10.31
CA TYR A 97 -3.09 4.34 10.52
C TYR A 97 -4.11 4.36 9.38
N LEU A 98 -4.17 3.29 8.58
CA LEU A 98 -5.14 3.16 7.49
C LEU A 98 -6.57 3.20 8.04
N SER A 99 -7.33 4.21 7.63
CA SER A 99 -8.74 4.36 7.99
C SER A 99 -9.69 4.13 6.81
N PHE A 100 -9.16 4.01 5.59
CA PHE A 100 -9.94 3.77 4.39
C PHE A 100 -9.18 2.87 3.41
N LEU A 101 -9.78 1.74 3.05
CA LEU A 101 -9.30 0.83 2.01
C LEU A 101 -10.42 0.61 0.98
N LYS A 102 -10.19 1.03 -0.26
CA LYS A 102 -11.08 0.73 -1.38
C LYS A 102 -10.41 -0.25 -2.33
N ILE A 103 -11.15 -1.29 -2.73
CA ILE A 103 -10.73 -2.29 -3.71
C ILE A 103 -11.75 -2.34 -4.84
N ASP A 104 -11.34 -2.05 -6.08
CA ASP A 104 -12.27 -1.94 -7.21
C ASP A 104 -12.56 -3.28 -7.92
N TYR A 105 -11.63 -4.23 -7.85
CA TYR A 105 -11.75 -5.52 -8.51
C TYR A 105 -11.08 -6.62 -7.67
N LEU A 106 -11.81 -7.73 -7.50
CA LEU A 106 -11.40 -8.89 -6.72
C LEU A 106 -11.29 -10.10 -7.67
N HIS A 107 -10.08 -10.42 -8.13
CA HIS A 107 -9.92 -11.50 -9.10
C HIS A 107 -9.98 -12.88 -8.42
N ASN A 108 -11.11 -13.59 -8.52
CA ASN A 108 -11.29 -14.95 -7.97
C ASN A 108 -10.99 -15.07 -6.46
N LEU A 109 -11.20 -14.00 -5.69
CA LEU A 109 -10.98 -13.97 -4.26
C LEU A 109 -12.29 -14.03 -3.47
N ASP A 110 -12.29 -14.81 -2.40
CA ASP A 110 -13.42 -14.99 -1.51
C ASP A 110 -13.58 -13.78 -0.56
N ILE A 111 -14.65 -13.00 -0.77
CA ILE A 111 -14.96 -11.80 0.05
C ILE A 111 -15.04 -12.13 1.55
N PRO A 112 -15.74 -13.20 2.00
CA PRO A 112 -15.70 -13.63 3.40
C PRO A 112 -14.30 -13.80 3.97
N SER A 113 -13.37 -14.40 3.23
CA SER A 113 -11.98 -14.56 3.65
C SER A 113 -11.28 -13.22 3.82
N ILE A 114 -11.52 -12.26 2.92
CA ILE A 114 -11.00 -10.89 3.01
C ILE A 114 -11.54 -10.18 4.26
N LEU A 115 -12.86 -10.24 4.48
CA LEU A 115 -13.50 -9.60 5.63
C LEU A 115 -13.01 -10.18 6.97
N ARG A 116 -12.81 -11.50 7.04
CA ARG A 116 -12.22 -12.14 8.23
C ARG A 116 -10.83 -11.59 8.53
N GLN A 117 -9.97 -11.47 7.53
CA GLN A 117 -8.61 -10.97 7.71
C GLN A 117 -8.58 -9.50 8.18
N ILE A 118 -9.44 -8.66 7.61
CA ILE A 118 -9.63 -7.28 8.06
C ILE A 118 -10.07 -7.24 9.53
N ASN A 119 -11.05 -8.07 9.91
CA ASN A 119 -11.55 -8.14 11.28
C ASN A 119 -10.48 -8.64 12.27
N HIS A 120 -9.65 -9.60 11.89
CA HIS A 120 -8.53 -10.07 12.72
C HIS A 120 -7.48 -8.97 12.96
N THR A 121 -7.41 -7.96 12.10
CA THR A 121 -6.46 -6.85 12.22
C THR A 121 -6.96 -5.76 13.19
N ASN A 122 -8.15 -5.94 13.80
CA ASN A 122 -8.70 -5.12 14.88
C ASN A 122 -8.83 -3.61 14.59
N LEU A 123 -9.16 -3.27 13.33
CA LEU A 123 -9.37 -1.89 12.91
C LEU A 123 -10.86 -1.54 12.94
N ASN A 124 -11.34 -1.23 14.15
CA ASN A 124 -12.73 -0.83 14.40
C ASN A 124 -13.18 0.43 13.62
N SER A 125 -12.28 1.08 12.88
CA SER A 125 -12.52 2.29 12.09
C SER A 125 -12.18 2.18 10.60
N LEU A 126 -11.79 1.00 10.10
CA LEU A 126 -11.46 0.85 8.68
C LEU A 126 -12.75 0.84 7.85
N CYS A 127 -12.93 1.89 7.03
CA CYS A 127 -13.94 1.87 5.98
C CYS A 127 -13.42 1.00 4.83
N PHE A 128 -14.08 -0.13 4.60
CA PHE A 128 -13.77 -1.06 3.52
C PHE A 128 -14.84 -1.00 2.44
N LEU A 129 -14.45 -0.69 1.21
CA LEU A 129 -15.35 -0.65 0.06
C LEU A 129 -14.83 -1.59 -1.04
N CYS A 130 -15.62 -2.59 -1.38
CA CYS A 130 -15.39 -3.43 -2.54
C CYS A 130 -16.40 -3.12 -3.63
N SER A 131 -15.91 -2.91 -4.84
CA SER A 131 -16.74 -2.93 -6.05
C SER A 131 -16.40 -4.20 -6.84
N ASN A 132 -17.39 -4.77 -7.51
CA ASN A 132 -17.17 -5.77 -8.55
C ASN A 132 -17.72 -5.15 -9.82
N THR A 133 -16.90 -4.39 -10.54
CA THR A 133 -17.24 -4.00 -11.91
C THR A 133 -16.73 -5.11 -12.81
N GLY A 134 -17.63 -6.04 -13.13
CA GLY A 134 -17.40 -7.10 -14.12
C GLY A 134 -17.30 -6.54 -15.54
#